data_AF-A0A2D4VMR9-F1
#
_entry.id   AF-A0A2D4VMR9-F1
#
_cell.length_a   1.000
_cell.length_b   1.000
_cell.length_c   1.000
_cell.angle_alpha   90.00
_cell.angle_beta   90.00
_cell.angle_gamma   90.00
#
_symmetry.space_group_name_H-M   'P 1'
#
loop_
_entity.id
_entity.type
_entity.pdbx_description
1 polymer ?
#
loop_
_entity_poly.entity_id
_entity_poly.type
_entity_poly.pdbx_seq_one_letter_code
_entity_poly.pdbx_strand_id
1 'polypeptide(L)'
;MANVAVVGSQWGDEGKGKIVDWLSERADVVVRFQGGHNAGHTLVIDGVTYKLSLLPSGVVREGKLSVIGNGVVVDPWALLDEISRLAEQGVKIGPDRLR
;
A
#
# COMPACT_ATOMS: atom_id res chain seq x y z
N MET A 1 -20.53 -10.90 -0.08
CA MET A 1 -19.13 -10.44 0.08
C MET A 1 -19.14 -8.93 -0.08
N ALA A 2 -18.62 -8.18 0.89
CA ALA A 2 -18.69 -6.72 0.89
C ALA A 2 -17.31 -6.13 0.59
N ASN A 3 -17.24 -5.21 -0.36
CA ASN A 3 -16.01 -4.53 -0.75
C ASN A 3 -16.11 -3.07 -0.32
N VAL A 4 -14.98 -2.48 0.06
CA VAL A 4 -14.90 -1.06 0.44
C VAL A 4 -13.93 -0.37 -0.50
N ALA A 5 -14.38 0.73 -1.11
CA ALA A 5 -13.54 1.61 -1.91
C ALA A 5 -13.27 2.89 -1.12
N VAL A 6 -12.00 3.26 -0.99
CA VAL A 6 -11.60 4.56 -0.42
C VAL A 6 -11.19 5.48 -1.56
N VAL A 7 -11.94 6.55 -1.76
CA VAL A 7 -11.71 7.54 -2.82
C VAL A 7 -11.63 8.94 -2.24
N GLY A 8 -10.89 9.81 -2.92
CA GLY A 8 -10.81 11.23 -2.55
C GLY A 8 -11.96 11.96 -3.20
N SER A 9 -12.68 12.76 -2.42
CA SER A 9 -13.80 13.55 -2.93
C SER A 9 -13.41 14.97 -3.34
N GLN A 10 -12.13 15.33 -3.21
CA GLN A 10 -11.61 16.67 -3.47
C GLN A 10 -10.36 16.56 -4.37
N TRP A 11 -9.36 17.41 -4.16
CA TRP A 11 -8.15 17.52 -4.97
C TRP A 11 -6.90 16.97 -4.28
N GLY A 12 -7.02 15.85 -3.57
CA GLY A 12 -5.87 15.23 -2.89
C GLY A 12 -5.71 15.72 -1.45
N ASP A 13 -4.74 15.10 -0.75
CA ASP A 13 -4.39 15.38 0.65
C ASP A 13 -5.54 15.33 1.67
N GLU A 14 -6.65 14.65 1.36
CA GLU A 14 -7.81 14.50 2.25
C GLU A 14 -7.56 13.51 3.41
N GLY A 15 -6.33 13.03 3.59
CA GLY A 15 -6.00 12.04 4.62
C GLY A 15 -6.50 10.63 4.33
N LYS A 16 -6.82 10.30 3.06
CA LYS A 16 -7.27 8.95 2.62
C LYS A 16 -6.41 7.83 3.19
N GLY A 17 -5.11 8.06 3.21
CA GLY A 17 -4.14 7.11 3.73
C GLY A 17 -4.47 6.64 5.16
N LYS A 18 -4.83 7.55 6.06
CA LYS A 18 -5.21 7.20 7.43
C LYS A 18 -6.44 6.27 7.48
N ILE A 19 -7.40 6.51 6.58
CA ILE A 19 -8.60 5.67 6.46
C ILE A 19 -8.26 4.31 5.86
N VAL A 20 -7.43 4.29 4.81
CA VAL A 20 -6.93 3.06 4.19
C VAL A 20 -6.16 2.22 5.20
N ASP A 21 -5.30 2.83 6.02
CA ASP A 21 -4.57 2.16 7.08
C ASP A 21 -5.51 1.46 8.06
N TRP A 22 -6.47 2.22 8.63
CA TRP A 22 -7.44 1.69 9.58
C TRP A 22 -8.32 0.58 8.99
N LEU A 23 -8.82 0.75 7.76
CA LEU A 23 -9.62 -0.28 7.09
C LEU A 23 -8.77 -1.50 6.71
N SER A 24 -7.51 -1.30 6.34
CA SER A 24 -6.61 -2.38 5.97
C SER A 24 -6.39 -3.34 7.13
N GLU A 25 -6.53 -2.92 8.39
CA GLU A 25 -6.48 -3.78 9.57
C GLU A 25 -7.49 -4.95 9.50
N ARG A 26 -8.65 -4.72 8.88
CA ARG A 26 -9.77 -5.69 8.80
C ARG A 26 -9.89 -6.37 7.45
N ALA A 27 -9.08 -5.98 6.47
CA ALA A 27 -9.15 -6.49 5.11
C ALA A 27 -8.19 -7.67 4.91
N ASP A 28 -8.64 -8.71 4.22
CA ASP A 28 -7.80 -9.83 3.78
C ASP A 28 -6.95 -9.44 2.55
N VAL A 29 -7.48 -8.55 1.71
CA VAL A 29 -6.87 -8.09 0.45
C VAL A 29 -6.90 -6.57 0.36
N VAL A 30 -5.76 -5.97 0.02
CA VAL A 30 -5.61 -4.52 -0.19
C VAL A 30 -5.13 -4.27 -1.62
N VAL A 31 -5.90 -3.51 -2.38
CA VAL A 31 -5.67 -3.31 -3.83
C VAL A 31 -5.41 -1.84 -4.13
N ARG A 32 -4.32 -1.56 -4.86
CA ARG A 32 -4.17 -0.28 -5.58
C ARG A 32 -4.66 -0.47 -7.00
N PHE A 33 -5.67 0.30 -7.42
CA PHE A 33 -6.35 0.07 -8.70
C PHE A 33 -6.00 1.10 -9.79
N GLN A 34 -5.36 2.22 -9.45
CA GLN A 34 -4.94 3.26 -10.38
C GLN A 34 -3.71 4.02 -9.89
N GLY A 35 -3.11 4.80 -10.78
CA GLY A 35 -2.12 5.83 -10.43
C GLY A 35 -0.71 5.33 -10.61
N GLY A 36 0.24 5.86 -9.84
CA GLY A 36 1.63 5.40 -9.84
C GLY A 36 2.30 5.64 -8.50
N HIS A 37 3.60 5.92 -8.53
CA HIS A 37 4.42 6.19 -7.34
C HIS A 37 4.45 7.70 -6.96
N ASN A 38 3.57 8.50 -7.55
CA ASN A 38 3.52 9.95 -7.39
C ASN A 38 2.86 10.43 -6.08
N ALA A 39 2.20 9.53 -5.36
CA ALA A 39 1.58 9.82 -4.07
C ALA A 39 2.30 9.05 -2.96
N GLY A 40 2.65 9.76 -1.89
CA GLY A 40 3.23 9.17 -0.69
C GLY A 40 2.18 8.93 0.39
N HIS A 41 2.17 7.74 0.98
CA HIS A 41 1.37 7.41 2.14
C HIS A 41 2.27 6.93 3.28
N THR A 42 2.16 7.58 4.44
CA THR A 42 2.90 7.19 5.64
C THR A 42 1.99 6.41 6.58
N LEU A 43 2.46 5.24 7.02
CA LEU A 43 1.84 4.35 7.99
C LEU A 43 2.68 4.35 9.27
N VAL A 44 2.02 4.21 10.42
CA VAL A 44 2.69 3.97 11.71
C VAL A 44 2.07 2.71 12.31
N ILE A 45 2.84 1.63 12.38
CA ILE A 45 2.42 0.33 12.93
C ILE A 45 3.37 -0.01 14.06
N ASP A 46 2.84 -0.22 15.26
CA ASP A 46 3.62 -0.57 16.46
C ASP A 46 4.84 0.34 16.71
N GLY A 47 4.69 1.63 16.42
CA GLY A 47 5.75 2.65 16.57
C GLY A 47 6.74 2.71 15.41
N VAL A 48 6.65 1.83 14.41
CA VAL A 48 7.49 1.85 13.21
C VAL A 48 6.81 2.63 12.09
N THR A 49 7.54 3.57 11.49
CA THR A 49 7.05 4.39 10.39
C THR A 49 7.43 3.78 9.04
N TYR A 50 6.42 3.51 8.21
CA TYR A 50 6.59 3.03 6.85
C TYR A 50 6.12 4.10 5.87
N LYS A 51 6.96 4.45 4.91
CA LYS A 51 6.59 5.33 3.80
C LYS A 51 6.35 4.46 2.58
N LEU A 52 5.18 4.60 1.97
CA LEU A 52 4.81 3.86 0.77
C LEU A 52 4.50 4.81 -0.37
N SER A 53 4.88 4.44 -1.58
CA SER A 53 4.64 5.22 -2.80
C SER A 53 3.82 4.41 -3.80
N LEU A 54 4.28 3.22 -4.17
CA LEU A 54 3.61 2.34 -5.14
C LEU A 54 2.93 1.15 -4.46
N LEU A 55 3.57 0.58 -3.43
CA LEU A 55 3.05 -0.59 -2.74
C LEU A 55 1.71 -0.28 -2.04
N PRO A 56 0.75 -1.22 -2.04
CA PRO A 56 -0.44 -1.14 -1.21
C PRO A 56 -0.08 -1.20 0.29
N SER A 57 -0.87 -0.53 1.14
CA SER A 57 -0.64 -0.50 2.60
C SER A 57 -0.70 -1.87 3.28
N GLY A 58 -1.31 -2.86 2.63
CA GLY A 58 -1.36 -4.23 3.14
C GLY A 58 0.02 -4.89 3.25
N VAL A 59 1.03 -4.42 2.51
CA VAL A 59 2.32 -5.12 2.39
C VAL A 59 3.09 -5.18 3.72
N VAL A 60 2.88 -4.18 4.58
CA VAL A 60 3.51 -4.05 5.90
C VAL A 60 2.74 -4.79 7.00
N ARG A 61 1.63 -5.46 6.66
CA ARG A 61 0.79 -6.20 7.61
C ARG A 61 0.84 -7.70 7.32
N GLU A 62 1.08 -8.51 8.34
CA GLU A 62 1.12 -9.96 8.20
C GLU A 62 -0.24 -10.55 7.80
N GLY A 63 -0.21 -11.62 6.99
CA GLY A 63 -1.41 -12.34 6.57
C GLY A 63 -2.26 -11.66 5.48
N LYS A 64 -1.85 -10.50 4.96
CA LYS A 64 -2.64 -9.72 3.99
C LYS A 64 -2.05 -9.80 2.60
N LEU A 65 -2.92 -10.02 1.62
CA LEU A 65 -2.55 -9.98 0.20
C LEU A 65 -2.59 -8.53 -0.29
N SER A 66 -1.48 -8.07 -0.84
CA SER A 66 -1.39 -6.79 -1.54
C SER A 66 -1.45 -7.01 -3.05
N VAL A 67 -2.25 -6.20 -3.74
CA VAL A 67 -2.41 -6.30 -5.18
C VAL A 67 -2.16 -4.95 -5.85
N ILE A 68 -1.30 -4.93 -6.86
CA ILE A 68 -1.13 -3.84 -7.81
C ILE A 68 -2.00 -4.16 -9.03
N GLY A 69 -3.15 -3.50 -9.13
CA GLY A 69 -4.09 -3.70 -10.22
C GLY A 69 -3.55 -3.21 -11.56
N ASN A 70 -4.12 -3.72 -12.65
CA ASN A 70 -3.70 -3.41 -14.01
C ASN A 70 -3.88 -1.93 -14.43
N GLY A 71 -4.58 -1.12 -13.64
CA GLY A 71 -4.73 0.32 -13.86
C GLY A 71 -3.60 1.16 -13.28
N VAL A 72 -2.63 0.54 -12.59
CA VAL A 72 -1.46 1.23 -12.02
C VAL A 72 -0.34 1.29 -13.06
N VAL A 73 0.22 2.49 -13.25
CA VAL A 73 1.46 2.70 -13.98
C VAL A 73 2.63 2.41 -13.04
N VAL A 74 3.39 1.36 -13.35
CA VAL A 74 4.51 0.88 -12.53
C VAL A 74 5.82 1.37 -13.11
N ASP A 75 6.57 2.12 -12.30
CA ASP A 75 8.00 2.31 -12.53
C ASP A 75 8.74 1.16 -11.81
N PRO A 76 9.40 0.24 -12.55
CA PRO A 76 10.06 -0.91 -11.96
C PRO A 76 11.20 -0.53 -11.00
N TRP A 77 11.91 0.57 -11.27
CA TRP A 77 13.02 1.02 -10.44
C TRP A 77 12.50 1.54 -9.10
N ALA A 78 11.49 2.41 -9.16
CA ALA A 78 10.85 2.92 -7.95
C ALA A 78 10.24 1.79 -7.10
N LEU A 79 9.65 0.77 -7.72
CA LEU A 79 9.13 -0.40 -7.03
C LEU A 79 10.24 -1.19 -6.32
N LEU A 80 11.34 -1.50 -7.02
CA LEU A 80 12.45 -2.25 -6.44
C LEU A 80 13.15 -1.48 -5.31
N ASP A 81 13.30 -0.16 -5.45
CA ASP A 81 13.85 0.72 -4.42
C ASP A 81 12.94 0.73 -3.18
N GLU A 82 11.62 0.82 -3.39
CA GLU A 82 10.65 0.78 -2.30
C GLU A 82 10.66 -0.58 -1.58
N ILE A 83 10.72 -1.69 -2.32
CA ILE A 83 10.83 -3.05 -1.75
C ILE A 83 12.11 -3.18 -0.93
N SER A 84 13.25 -2.72 -1.46
CA SER A 84 14.55 -2.80 -0.79
C SER A 84 14.55 -2.01 0.52
N ARG A 85 14.00 -0.79 0.51
CA ARG A 85 13.84 0.02 1.73
C ARG A 85 12.97 -0.66 2.79
N LEU A 86 11.87 -1.30 2.38
CA LEU A 86 11.02 -2.01 3.34
C LEU A 86 11.69 -3.30 3.86
N ALA A 87 12.51 -3.96 3.04
CA ALA A 87 13.28 -5.12 3.47
C ALA A 87 14.31 -4.77 4.55
N GLU A 88 14.95 -3.59 4.48
CA GLU A 88 15.82 -3.06 5.54
C GLU A 88 15.06 -2.85 6.87
N GLN A 89 13.75 -2.61 6.80
CA GLN A 89 12.85 -2.51 7.96
C GLN A 89 12.27 -3.86 8.39
N GLY A 90 12.74 -4.97 7.83
CA GLY A 90 12.33 -6.34 8.18
C GLY A 90 11.06 -6.83 7.48
N VAL A 91 10.51 -6.07 6.53
CA VAL A 91 9.30 -6.47 5.79
C VAL A 91 9.66 -7.45 4.69
N LYS A 92 9.12 -8.68 4.77
CA LYS A 92 9.31 -9.70 3.73
C LYS A 92 8.24 -9.58 2.65
N ILE A 93 8.67 -9.21 1.45
CA ILE A 93 7.81 -9.03 0.27
C ILE A 93 8.15 -10.11 -0.75
N GLY A 94 7.17 -10.92 -1.11
CA GLY A 94 7.31 -12.00 -2.07
C GLY A 94 6.04 -12.22 -2.90
N PRO A 95 6.10 -13.09 -3.92
CA PRO A 95 4.96 -13.37 -4.82
C PRO A 95 3.72 -13.97 -4.12
N ASP A 96 3.91 -14.51 -2.92
CA ASP A 96 2.86 -15.00 -2.03
C ASP A 96 2.02 -13.86 -1.42
N ARG A 97 2.60 -12.66 -1.30
CA ARG A 97 2.00 -11.49 -0.63
C ARG A 97 1.77 -10.28 -1.52
N LEU A 98 2.49 -10.18 -2.64
CA LEU A 98 2.36 -9.09 -3.62
C LEU A 98 2.02 -9.67 -5.00
N ARG A 99 0.89 -9.27 -5.56
CA ARG A 99 0.39 -9.71 -6.87
C ARG A 99 0.05 -8.57 -7.80
#